data_AF-A0A1H4YLT2-F1
#
_entry.id   AF-A0A1H4YLT2-F1
#
_cell.length_a   1.000
_cell.length_b   1.000
_cell.length_c   1.000
_cell.angle_alpha   90.00
_cell.angle_beta   90.00
_cell.angle_gamma   90.00
#
_symmetry.space_group_name_H-M   'P 1'
#
loop_
_entity.id
_entity.type
_entity.pdbx_description
1 polymer ?
#
loop_
_entity_poly.entity_id
_entity_poly.type
_entity_poly.pdbx_seq_one_letter_code
_entity_poly.pdbx_strand_id
1 'polypeptide(L)'
;ENEAKDSQDAEHLRSAAFYQKNLTDITMLVHLREGKVYGFREKICFMTRYWKLCLTNSDVKAVHAMHDIFTAMDIRGDYSFEDIVVYSRSAVSAWEKWKEFWRKGYNYHQKTLIEFFNITPEEQRHMTFLMNEEEATRRNKERDQKYQSRIRKSNGAVTHDQTKFMILEVIKENPEMKDYKVAEIVKEKLGKCSEMTVKKVRLAIRK
;
A
#
# COMPACT_ATOMS: atom_id res chain seq x y z
N GLU A 1 31.01 16.28 -17.68
CA GLU A 1 29.73 16.23 -18.43
C GLU A 1 28.97 14.92 -18.24
N ASN A 2 29.62 13.75 -18.36
CA ASN A 2 28.94 12.46 -18.13
C ASN A 2 28.38 12.28 -16.71
N GLU A 3 29.11 12.63 -15.65
CA GLU A 3 28.61 12.50 -14.27
C GLU A 3 27.40 13.41 -13.95
N ALA A 4 27.34 14.60 -14.56
CA ALA A 4 26.22 15.53 -14.37
C ALA A 4 24.96 15.00 -15.07
N LYS A 5 25.12 14.43 -16.28
CA LYS A 5 24.04 13.82 -17.05
C LYS A 5 23.52 12.54 -16.39
N ASP A 6 24.42 11.67 -15.92
CA ASP A 6 24.07 10.43 -15.21
C ASP A 6 23.34 10.71 -13.87
N SER A 7 23.75 11.78 -13.16
CA SER A 7 23.05 12.26 -11.95
C SER A 7 21.65 12.79 -12.26
N GLN A 8 21.51 13.56 -13.34
CA GLN A 8 20.23 14.09 -13.80
C GLN A 8 19.27 12.98 -14.25
N ASP A 9 19.77 11.98 -14.97
CA ASP A 9 18.99 10.83 -15.45
C ASP A 9 18.52 9.94 -14.28
N ALA A 10 19.38 9.71 -13.27
CA ALA A 10 18.99 8.99 -12.05
C ALA A 10 17.98 9.76 -11.18
N GLU A 11 18.04 11.09 -11.18
CA GLU A 11 17.07 11.96 -10.50
C GLU A 11 15.73 12.02 -11.27
N HIS A 12 15.78 12.03 -12.60
CA HIS A 12 14.60 11.89 -13.47
C HIS A 12 13.88 10.56 -13.28
N LEU A 13 14.60 9.43 -13.20
CA LEU A 13 14.02 8.11 -12.95
C LEU A 13 13.35 8.03 -11.57
N ARG A 14 13.97 8.62 -10.54
CA ARG A 14 13.36 8.77 -9.21
C ARG A 14 12.10 9.65 -9.25
N SER A 15 12.12 10.70 -10.06
CA SER A 15 10.98 11.60 -10.27
C SER A 15 9.84 10.91 -11.03
N ALA A 16 10.13 10.06 -12.01
CA ALA A 16 9.12 9.30 -12.74
C ALA A 16 8.36 8.32 -11.83
N ALA A 17 9.07 7.57 -10.99
CA ALA A 17 8.44 6.69 -10.01
C ALA A 17 7.56 7.49 -9.02
N PHE A 18 7.99 8.69 -8.63
CA PHE A 18 7.21 9.60 -7.80
C PHE A 18 5.91 10.02 -8.49
N TYR A 19 5.96 10.53 -9.73
CA TYR A 19 4.76 10.97 -10.45
C TYR A 19 3.79 9.83 -10.73
N GLN A 20 4.30 8.65 -11.07
CA GLN A 20 3.47 7.47 -11.32
C GLN A 20 2.71 7.04 -10.05
N LYS A 21 3.37 7.02 -8.89
CA LYS A 21 2.73 6.68 -7.62
C LYS A 21 1.66 7.71 -7.21
N ASN A 22 1.96 8.99 -7.39
CA ASN A 22 0.99 10.06 -7.12
C ASN A 22 -0.25 9.95 -8.00
N LEU A 23 -0.09 9.67 -9.31
CA LEU A 23 -1.22 9.41 -10.21
C LEU A 23 -2.04 8.21 -9.75
N THR A 24 -1.39 7.09 -9.40
CA THR A 24 -2.07 5.91 -8.89
C THR A 24 -2.90 6.23 -7.65
N ASP A 25 -2.33 6.95 -6.68
CA ASP A 25 -2.99 7.25 -5.42
C ASP A 25 -4.11 8.30 -5.56
N ILE A 26 -3.98 9.26 -6.47
CA ILE A 26 -5.05 10.22 -6.76
C ILE A 26 -6.22 9.55 -7.50
N THR A 27 -5.95 8.63 -8.42
CA THR A 27 -7.02 7.80 -9.00
C THR A 27 -7.70 6.95 -7.93
N MET A 28 -6.92 6.34 -7.03
CA MET A 28 -7.46 5.57 -5.90
C MET A 28 -8.31 6.46 -4.97
N LEU A 29 -7.90 7.70 -4.71
CA LEU A 29 -8.65 8.65 -3.89
C LEU A 29 -10.03 8.94 -4.49
N VAL A 30 -10.09 9.21 -5.80
CA VAL A 30 -11.36 9.43 -6.50
C VAL A 30 -12.26 8.19 -6.40
N HIS A 31 -11.69 7.00 -6.56
CA HIS A 31 -12.41 5.74 -6.42
C HIS A 31 -12.96 5.52 -5.00
N LEU A 32 -12.13 5.68 -3.96
CA LEU A 32 -12.52 5.53 -2.57
C LEU A 32 -13.63 6.50 -2.14
N ARG A 33 -13.66 7.68 -2.74
CA ARG A 33 -14.69 8.70 -2.50
C ARG A 33 -15.90 8.55 -3.41
N GLU A 34 -15.98 7.50 -4.23
CA GLU A 34 -17.06 7.28 -5.21
C GLU A 34 -17.26 8.50 -6.13
N GLY A 35 -16.16 9.16 -6.52
CA GLY A 35 -16.19 10.38 -7.32
C GLY A 35 -16.55 11.67 -6.54
N LYS A 36 -16.94 11.59 -5.27
CA LYS A 36 -17.39 12.73 -4.44
C LYS A 36 -16.21 13.55 -3.90
N VAL A 37 -15.49 14.22 -4.79
CA VAL A 37 -14.29 15.02 -4.48
C VAL A 37 -14.54 16.53 -4.49
N TYR A 38 -15.66 16.97 -3.88
CA TYR A 38 -16.06 18.38 -3.85
C TYR A 38 -14.96 19.27 -3.27
N GLY A 39 -14.70 20.41 -3.90
CA GLY A 39 -13.63 21.33 -3.52
C GLY A 39 -12.22 20.93 -3.96
N PHE A 40 -12.04 19.74 -4.53
CA PHE A 40 -10.73 19.23 -4.99
C PHE A 40 -10.66 18.95 -6.49
N ARG A 41 -11.76 19.02 -7.24
CA ARG A 41 -11.84 18.66 -8.66
C ARG A 41 -10.75 19.33 -9.51
N GLU A 42 -10.69 20.66 -9.49
CA GLU A 42 -9.69 21.42 -10.25
C GLU A 42 -8.26 21.07 -9.86
N LYS A 43 -8.01 20.93 -8.55
CA LYS A 43 -6.71 20.54 -8.01
C LYS A 43 -6.31 19.16 -8.48
N ILE A 44 -7.22 18.19 -8.45
CA ILE A 44 -6.99 16.83 -8.93
C ILE A 44 -6.68 16.86 -10.43
N CYS A 45 -7.50 17.56 -11.24
CA CYS A 45 -7.28 17.67 -12.68
C CYS A 45 -5.94 18.34 -13.01
N PHE A 46 -5.61 19.45 -12.34
CA PHE A 46 -4.32 20.13 -12.49
C PHE A 46 -3.15 19.19 -12.18
N MET A 47 -3.18 18.51 -11.04
CA MET A 47 -2.10 17.62 -10.60
C MET A 47 -1.97 16.40 -11.51
N THR A 48 -3.08 15.82 -11.96
CA THR A 48 -3.09 14.72 -12.92
C THR A 48 -2.46 15.13 -14.25
N ARG A 49 -2.84 16.29 -14.80
CA ARG A 49 -2.24 16.81 -16.04
C ARG A 49 -0.74 17.09 -15.85
N TYR A 50 -0.37 17.77 -14.77
CA TYR A 50 1.02 18.11 -14.46
C TYR A 50 1.91 16.86 -14.32
N TRP A 51 1.52 15.89 -13.49
CA TRP A 51 2.31 14.67 -13.30
C TRP A 51 2.38 13.83 -14.58
N LYS A 52 1.30 13.79 -15.38
CA LYS A 52 1.31 13.07 -16.66
C LYS A 52 2.21 13.78 -17.68
N LEU A 53 2.28 15.10 -17.68
CA LEU A 53 3.26 15.87 -18.46
C LEU A 53 4.69 15.53 -18.05
N CYS A 54 5.00 15.52 -16.75
CA CYS A 54 6.32 15.14 -16.25
C CYS A 54 6.72 13.71 -16.63
N LEU A 55 5.75 12.79 -16.78
CA LEU A 55 6.01 11.40 -17.18
C LEU A 55 6.15 11.20 -18.69
N THR A 56 5.40 11.95 -19.49
CA THR A 56 5.22 11.61 -20.92
C THR A 56 5.67 12.69 -21.88
N ASN A 57 5.97 13.89 -21.37
CA ASN A 57 6.36 15.04 -22.18
C ASN A 57 5.32 15.37 -23.28
N SER A 58 4.05 15.00 -23.06
CA SER A 58 2.97 15.05 -24.06
C SER A 58 1.69 15.60 -23.43
N ASP A 59 1.29 16.81 -23.85
CA ASP A 59 0.08 17.44 -23.34
C ASP A 59 -1.18 16.69 -23.77
N VAL A 60 -1.20 16.08 -24.97
CA VAL A 60 -2.30 15.22 -25.42
C VAL A 60 -2.53 14.05 -24.45
N LYS A 61 -1.46 13.33 -24.08
CA LYS A 61 -1.56 12.22 -23.11
C LYS A 61 -1.95 12.71 -21.72
N ALA A 62 -1.53 13.92 -21.35
CA ALA A 62 -1.85 14.52 -20.07
C ALA A 62 -3.32 14.96 -19.96
N VAL A 63 -3.85 15.57 -21.02
CA VAL A 63 -5.27 15.94 -21.14
C VAL A 63 -6.14 14.69 -21.16
N HIS A 64 -5.74 13.61 -21.86
CA HIS A 64 -6.48 12.34 -21.81
C HIS A 64 -6.53 11.75 -20.39
N ALA A 65 -5.40 11.68 -19.69
CA ALA A 65 -5.39 11.18 -18.31
C ALA A 65 -6.24 12.07 -17.37
N MET A 66 -6.24 13.38 -17.59
CA MET A 66 -7.09 14.32 -16.88
C MET A 66 -8.58 14.13 -17.20
N HIS A 67 -8.92 13.79 -18.44
CA HIS A 67 -10.28 13.46 -18.86
C HIS A 67 -10.77 12.17 -18.19
N ASP A 68 -9.94 11.13 -18.19
CA ASP A 68 -10.27 9.84 -17.57
C ASP A 68 -10.61 10.01 -16.08
N ILE A 69 -9.81 10.82 -15.36
CA ILE A 69 -10.10 11.08 -13.94
C ILE A 69 -11.31 12.01 -13.77
N PHE A 70 -11.50 13.01 -14.63
CA PHE A 70 -12.64 13.93 -14.56
C PHE A 70 -13.97 13.19 -14.74
N THR A 71 -14.04 12.28 -15.71
CA THR A 71 -15.25 11.47 -15.96
C THR A 71 -15.56 10.46 -14.84
N ALA A 72 -14.56 10.09 -14.03
CA ALA A 72 -14.75 9.28 -12.83
C ALA A 72 -15.26 10.06 -11.61
N MET A 73 -15.36 11.40 -11.68
CA MET A 73 -15.85 12.24 -10.59
C MET A 73 -17.38 12.41 -10.64
N ASP A 74 -18.00 12.60 -9.47
CA ASP A 74 -19.36 13.11 -9.36
C ASP A 74 -19.35 14.62 -9.69
N ILE A 75 -19.56 14.93 -10.97
CA ILE A 75 -19.64 16.30 -11.47
C ILE A 75 -21.02 16.86 -11.17
N ARG A 76 -21.04 17.85 -10.28
CA ARG A 76 -22.22 18.66 -9.95
C ARG A 76 -21.94 20.11 -10.32
N GLY A 77 -22.83 20.71 -11.11
CA GLY A 77 -22.73 22.09 -11.61
C GLY A 77 -22.45 22.17 -13.12
N ASP A 78 -22.36 23.40 -13.63
CA ASP A 78 -22.34 23.69 -15.07
C ASP A 78 -20.94 23.69 -15.69
N TYR A 79 -19.92 23.19 -14.97
CA TYR A 79 -18.54 23.30 -15.40
C TYR A 79 -18.14 22.11 -16.29
N SER A 80 -17.78 22.39 -17.53
CA SER A 80 -17.48 21.36 -18.52
C SER A 80 -16.01 20.90 -18.45
N PHE A 81 -15.70 19.81 -19.15
CA PHE A 81 -14.31 19.38 -19.27
C PHE A 81 -13.47 20.41 -20.05
N GLU A 82 -14.03 21.05 -21.07
CA GLU A 82 -13.39 22.11 -21.86
C GLU A 82 -12.95 23.26 -20.95
N ASP A 83 -13.81 23.64 -20.01
CA ASP A 83 -13.46 24.65 -19.03
C ASP A 83 -12.27 24.15 -18.17
N ILE A 84 -12.27 22.89 -17.69
CA ILE A 84 -11.15 22.33 -16.89
C ILE A 84 -9.84 22.35 -17.69
N VAL A 85 -9.89 22.08 -18.99
CA VAL A 85 -8.71 22.17 -19.87
C VAL A 85 -8.13 23.59 -19.89
N VAL A 86 -8.97 24.63 -19.85
CA VAL A 86 -8.54 26.02 -19.75
C VAL A 86 -7.93 26.31 -18.37
N TYR A 87 -8.59 25.92 -17.28
CA TYR A 87 -8.11 26.23 -15.92
C TYR A 87 -6.83 25.48 -15.57
N SER A 88 -6.62 24.31 -16.15
CA SER A 88 -5.41 23.50 -15.97
C SER A 88 -4.25 23.87 -16.89
N ARG A 89 -4.36 24.92 -17.74
CA ARG A 89 -3.26 25.36 -18.63
C ARG A 89 -1.97 25.69 -17.87
N SER A 90 -2.08 26.17 -16.64
CA SER A 90 -0.95 26.44 -15.75
C SER A 90 -0.09 25.20 -15.49
N ALA A 91 -0.62 23.97 -15.66
CA ALA A 91 0.14 22.74 -15.55
C ALA A 91 1.23 22.63 -16.63
N VAL A 92 0.98 23.17 -17.82
CA VAL A 92 1.96 23.20 -18.93
C VAL A 92 3.11 24.13 -18.55
N SER A 93 2.81 25.37 -18.15
CA SER A 93 3.83 26.33 -17.71
C SER A 93 4.64 25.83 -16.52
N ALA A 94 4.01 25.08 -15.62
CA ALA A 94 4.67 24.44 -14.49
C ALA A 94 5.65 23.35 -14.93
N TRP A 95 5.22 22.50 -15.86
CA TRP A 95 6.05 21.46 -16.44
C TRP A 95 7.22 22.03 -17.26
N GLU A 96 7.04 23.15 -17.96
CA GLU A 96 8.12 23.84 -18.66
C GLU A 96 9.23 24.26 -17.69
N LYS A 97 8.86 24.89 -16.57
CA LYS A 97 9.81 25.24 -15.50
C LYS A 97 10.48 24.01 -14.90
N TRP A 98 9.73 22.92 -14.75
CA TRP A 98 10.27 21.65 -14.27
C TRP A 98 11.29 21.04 -15.24
N LYS A 99 11.07 21.12 -16.56
CA LYS A 99 12.05 20.66 -17.57
C LYS A 99 13.35 21.45 -17.51
N GLU A 100 13.27 22.77 -17.30
CA GLU A 100 14.46 23.61 -17.15
C GLU A 100 15.24 23.26 -15.88
N PHE A 101 14.53 23.12 -14.76
CA PHE A 101 15.12 22.70 -13.49
C PHE A 101 14.06 22.01 -12.64
N TRP A 102 14.24 20.71 -12.39
CA TRP A 102 13.22 19.87 -11.76
C TRP A 102 12.71 20.44 -10.43
N ARG A 103 13.57 21.10 -9.65
CA ARG A 103 13.21 21.71 -8.36
C ARG A 103 12.24 22.90 -8.48
N LYS A 104 12.12 23.51 -9.66
CA LYS A 104 11.12 24.57 -9.93
C LYS A 104 9.71 24.02 -10.20
N GLY A 105 9.57 22.70 -10.31
CA GLY A 105 8.28 22.04 -10.46
C GLY A 105 7.51 21.88 -9.15
N TYR A 106 6.28 21.39 -9.26
CA TYR A 106 5.42 21.06 -8.11
C TYR A 106 5.80 19.71 -7.51
N ASN A 107 6.89 19.70 -6.72
CA ASN A 107 7.39 18.52 -6.00
C ASN A 107 6.93 18.53 -4.54
N TYR A 108 5.62 18.52 -4.33
CA TYR A 108 5.05 18.53 -2.99
C TYR A 108 5.51 17.31 -2.17
N HIS A 109 5.81 17.54 -0.90
CA HIS A 109 5.98 16.46 0.05
C HIS A 109 4.66 15.71 0.26
N GLN A 110 4.73 14.41 0.58
CA GLN A 110 3.56 13.57 0.84
C GLN A 110 2.62 14.20 1.87
N LYS A 111 3.17 14.72 2.97
CA LYS A 111 2.41 15.44 4.01
C LYS A 111 1.58 16.59 3.42
N THR A 112 2.19 17.39 2.56
CA THR A 112 1.50 18.50 1.89
C THR A 112 0.37 18.00 1.01
N LEU A 113 0.56 16.91 0.25
CA LEU A 113 -0.51 16.36 -0.61
C LEU A 113 -1.65 15.73 0.20
N ILE A 114 -1.33 15.06 1.31
CA ILE A 114 -2.32 14.52 2.26
C ILE A 114 -3.19 15.64 2.81
N GLU A 115 -2.59 16.74 3.26
CA GLU A 115 -3.30 17.94 3.72
C GLU A 115 -4.07 18.60 2.57
N PHE A 116 -3.46 18.74 1.40
CA PHE A 116 -4.03 19.44 0.25
C PHE A 116 -5.32 18.79 -0.28
N PHE A 117 -5.44 17.47 -0.17
CA PHE A 117 -6.60 16.69 -0.58
C PHE A 117 -7.46 16.17 0.58
N ASN A 118 -7.12 16.57 1.82
CA ASN A 118 -7.72 16.07 3.06
C ASN A 118 -7.82 14.54 3.09
N ILE A 119 -6.72 13.84 2.81
CA ILE A 119 -6.69 12.37 2.76
C ILE A 119 -6.75 11.81 4.18
N THR A 120 -7.78 11.03 4.48
CA THR A 120 -8.00 10.45 5.80
C THR A 120 -7.04 9.27 6.08
N PRO A 121 -6.77 8.93 7.36
CA PRO A 121 -5.98 7.74 7.69
C PRO A 121 -6.53 6.44 7.07
N GLU A 122 -7.85 6.33 6.95
CA GLU A 122 -8.51 5.16 6.35
C GLU A 122 -8.24 5.07 4.84
N GLU A 123 -8.31 6.19 4.12
CA GLU A 123 -7.95 6.26 2.70
C GLU A 123 -6.47 5.93 2.48
N GLN A 124 -5.58 6.42 3.36
CA GLN A 124 -4.14 6.14 3.29
C GLN A 124 -3.83 4.64 3.36
N ARG A 125 -4.67 3.81 4.00
CA ARG A 125 -4.51 2.34 4.04
C ARG A 125 -4.53 1.69 2.66
N HIS A 126 -5.18 2.32 1.69
CA HIS A 126 -5.29 1.83 0.31
C HIS A 126 -4.27 2.48 -0.64
N MET A 127 -3.57 3.51 -0.18
CA MET A 127 -2.61 4.25 -0.99
C MET A 127 -1.25 3.55 -1.04
N THR A 128 -0.53 3.75 -2.13
CA THR A 128 0.81 3.18 -2.35
C THR A 128 1.93 4.09 -1.85
N PHE A 129 1.69 5.39 -1.78
CA PHE A 129 2.69 6.43 -1.57
C PHE A 129 2.22 7.61 -0.70
N LEU A 130 1.00 8.11 -0.91
CA LEU A 130 0.39 9.19 -0.14
C LEU A 130 -0.06 8.69 1.23
N MET A 131 0.91 8.46 2.13
CA MET A 131 0.66 8.03 3.50
C MET A 131 1.56 8.79 4.47
N ASN A 132 1.12 8.93 5.70
CA ASN A 132 1.92 9.52 6.77
C ASN A 132 2.91 8.49 7.36
N GLU A 133 3.76 8.96 8.27
CA GLU A 133 4.77 8.13 8.95
C GLU A 133 4.15 7.03 9.81
N GLU A 134 2.99 7.30 10.42
CA GLU A 134 2.26 6.34 11.24
C GLU A 134 1.82 5.12 10.40
N GLU A 135 1.20 5.36 9.25
CA GLU A 135 0.77 4.30 8.33
C GLU A 135 1.96 3.54 7.72
N ALA A 136 3.05 4.25 7.38
CA ALA A 136 4.28 3.61 6.94
C ALA A 136 4.87 2.68 8.01
N THR A 137 4.91 3.15 9.26
CA THR A 137 5.38 2.37 10.43
C THR A 137 4.49 1.15 10.67
N ARG A 138 3.17 1.30 10.61
CA ARG A 138 2.21 0.19 10.74
C ARG A 138 2.47 -0.89 9.69
N ARG A 139 2.63 -0.50 8.41
CA ARG A 139 2.92 -1.45 7.31
C ARG A 139 4.26 -2.15 7.49
N ASN A 140 5.30 -1.45 7.95
CA ASN A 140 6.59 -2.06 8.25
C ASN A 140 6.44 -3.14 9.32
N LYS A 141 5.79 -2.80 10.44
CA LYS A 141 5.54 -3.76 11.53
C LYS A 141 4.78 -5.00 11.04
N GLU A 142 3.76 -4.84 10.20
CA GLU A 142 3.02 -5.97 9.63
C GLU A 142 3.86 -6.83 8.68
N ARG A 143 4.71 -6.21 7.86
CA ARG A 143 5.65 -6.93 6.99
C ARG A 143 6.67 -7.72 7.80
N ASP A 144 7.23 -7.11 8.83
CA ASP A 144 8.20 -7.73 9.72
C ASP A 144 7.57 -8.90 10.47
N GLN A 145 6.36 -8.73 11.01
CA GLN A 145 5.62 -9.81 11.65
C GLN A 145 5.35 -10.98 10.69
N LYS A 146 4.95 -10.70 9.46
CA LYS A 146 4.73 -11.73 8.43
C LYS A 146 6.04 -12.43 8.07
N TYR A 147 7.13 -11.68 7.88
CA TYR A 147 8.44 -12.23 7.60
C TYR A 147 8.93 -13.14 8.74
N GLN A 148 8.92 -12.64 9.97
CA GLN A 148 9.30 -13.42 11.16
C GLN A 148 8.42 -14.66 11.34
N SER A 149 7.11 -14.56 11.04
CA SER A 149 6.22 -15.72 11.03
C SER A 149 6.66 -16.77 10.00
N ARG A 150 7.03 -16.36 8.77
CA ARG A 150 7.54 -17.26 7.72
C ARG A 150 8.85 -17.92 8.12
N ILE A 151 9.81 -17.15 8.64
CA ILE A 151 11.11 -17.67 9.11
C ILE A 151 10.92 -18.68 10.25
N ARG A 152 10.05 -18.38 11.21
CA ARG A 152 9.72 -19.34 12.28
C ARG A 152 9.16 -20.63 11.69
N LYS A 153 8.19 -20.54 10.76
CA LYS A 153 7.62 -21.72 10.09
C LYS A 153 8.66 -22.52 9.30
N SER A 154 9.55 -21.85 8.56
CA SER A 154 10.63 -22.54 7.82
C SER A 154 11.63 -23.23 8.74
N ASN A 155 11.86 -22.67 9.93
CA ASN A 155 12.73 -23.25 10.96
C ASN A 155 12.01 -24.31 11.81
N GLY A 156 10.87 -24.83 11.36
CA GLY A 156 10.12 -25.90 12.06
C GLY A 156 9.29 -25.42 13.25
N ALA A 157 9.05 -24.12 13.41
CA ALA A 157 8.16 -23.63 14.46
C ALA A 157 6.71 -24.02 14.16
N VAL A 158 6.21 -24.99 14.91
CA VAL A 158 4.82 -25.43 14.86
C VAL A 158 3.92 -24.51 15.70
N THR A 159 2.72 -24.21 15.20
CA THR A 159 1.73 -23.40 15.93
C THR A 159 1.10 -24.20 17.07
N HIS A 160 0.58 -23.51 18.09
CA HIS A 160 -0.12 -24.16 19.20
C HIS A 160 -1.31 -25.00 18.71
N ASP A 161 -2.06 -24.51 17.73
CA ASP A 161 -3.22 -25.21 17.19
C ASP A 161 -2.85 -26.49 16.45
N GLN A 162 -1.75 -26.46 15.67
CA GLN A 162 -1.20 -27.67 15.06
C GLN A 162 -0.76 -28.69 16.11
N THR A 163 -0.07 -28.26 17.16
CA THR A 163 0.31 -29.14 18.26
C THR A 163 -0.92 -29.72 18.97
N LYS A 164 -1.94 -28.89 19.26
CA LYS A 164 -3.20 -29.33 19.88
C LYS A 164 -3.94 -30.32 19.00
N PHE A 165 -4.05 -30.07 17.68
CA PHE A 165 -4.69 -30.96 16.73
C PHE A 165 -4.02 -32.33 16.69
N MET A 166 -2.68 -32.38 16.57
CA MET A 166 -1.94 -33.64 16.58
C MET A 166 -2.11 -34.41 17.89
N ILE A 167 -2.14 -33.72 19.04
CA ILE A 167 -2.41 -34.34 20.33
C ILE A 167 -3.82 -34.97 20.34
N LEU A 168 -4.83 -34.25 19.82
CA LEU A 168 -6.20 -34.75 19.75
C LEU A 168 -6.33 -35.98 18.85
N GLU A 169 -5.65 -36.01 17.70
CA GLU A 169 -5.61 -37.19 16.83
C GLU A 169 -5.02 -38.41 17.53
N VAL A 170 -3.85 -38.24 18.15
CA VAL A 170 -3.17 -39.35 18.87
C VAL A 170 -4.02 -39.87 20.04
N ILE A 171 -4.68 -38.98 20.79
CA ILE A 171 -5.60 -39.37 21.87
C ILE A 171 -6.83 -40.08 21.32
N LYS A 172 -7.40 -39.63 20.19
CA LYS A 172 -8.57 -40.27 19.58
C LYS A 172 -8.27 -41.69 19.12
N GLU A 173 -7.09 -41.90 18.54
CA GLU A 173 -6.62 -43.23 18.13
C GLU A 173 -6.25 -44.12 19.34
N ASN A 174 -5.74 -43.52 20.42
CA ASN A 174 -5.28 -44.23 21.62
C ASN A 174 -5.72 -43.55 22.93
N PRO A 175 -7.00 -43.67 23.33
CA PRO A 175 -7.56 -42.91 24.46
C PRO A 175 -6.85 -43.12 25.81
N GLU A 176 -6.41 -44.35 26.08
CA GLU A 176 -5.75 -44.76 27.32
C GLU A 176 -4.22 -44.53 27.32
N MET A 177 -3.65 -43.98 26.24
CA MET A 177 -2.21 -43.78 26.14
C MET A 177 -1.70 -42.76 27.17
N LYS A 178 -0.67 -43.12 27.93
CA LYS A 178 -0.05 -42.22 28.91
C LYS A 178 0.48 -40.95 28.24
N ASP A 179 0.34 -39.82 28.94
CA ASP A 179 0.64 -38.48 28.38
C ASP A 179 2.07 -38.32 27.86
N TYR A 180 3.05 -38.95 28.52
CA TYR A 180 4.45 -38.89 28.08
C TYR A 180 4.65 -39.58 26.72
N LYS A 181 3.94 -40.69 26.44
CA LYS A 181 4.00 -41.39 25.16
C LYS A 181 3.32 -40.59 24.04
N VAL A 182 2.18 -39.97 24.35
CA VAL A 182 1.51 -39.04 23.41
C VAL A 182 2.45 -37.88 23.07
N ALA A 183 3.13 -37.32 24.07
CA ALA A 183 4.09 -36.24 23.86
C ALA A 183 5.28 -36.69 23.00
N GLU A 184 5.79 -37.92 23.18
CA GLU A 184 6.87 -38.50 22.37
C GLU A 184 6.46 -38.62 20.90
N ILE A 185 5.31 -39.23 20.60
CA ILE A 185 4.79 -39.39 19.22
C ILE A 185 4.59 -38.02 18.55
N VAL A 186 4.01 -37.06 19.27
CA VAL A 186 3.79 -35.71 18.72
C VAL A 186 5.12 -34.98 18.54
N LYS A 187 6.09 -35.17 19.43
CA LYS A 187 7.44 -34.60 19.32
C LYS A 187 8.21 -35.19 18.14
N GLU A 188 8.07 -36.48 17.85
CA GLU A 188 8.66 -37.09 16.65
C GLU A 188 8.10 -36.49 15.37
N LYS A 189 6.77 -36.27 15.30
CA LYS A 189 6.11 -35.70 14.12
C LYS A 189 6.33 -34.20 13.94
N LEU A 190 6.36 -33.43 15.04
CA LEU A 190 6.36 -31.96 15.01
C LEU A 190 7.66 -31.32 15.52
N GLY A 191 8.66 -32.13 15.92
CA GLY A 191 9.92 -31.67 16.51
C GLY A 191 9.82 -31.13 17.94
N LYS A 192 8.60 -30.84 18.43
CA LYS A 192 8.35 -30.32 19.78
C LYS A 192 6.99 -30.75 20.32
N CYS A 193 6.99 -31.29 21.54
CA CYS A 193 5.81 -31.46 22.38
C CYS A 193 6.29 -31.77 23.81
N SER A 194 5.55 -31.31 24.81
CA SER A 194 5.84 -31.63 26.22
C SER A 194 4.63 -32.33 26.84
N GLU A 195 4.89 -33.19 27.81
CA GLU A 195 3.84 -33.89 28.57
C GLU A 195 2.84 -32.92 29.19
N MET A 196 3.32 -31.77 29.69
CA MET A 196 2.47 -30.72 30.25
C MET A 196 1.48 -30.15 29.23
N THR A 197 1.87 -30.04 27.95
CA THR A 197 0.97 -29.59 26.88
C THR A 197 -0.12 -30.63 26.65
N VAL A 198 0.23 -31.92 26.63
CA VAL A 198 -0.75 -33.02 26.49
C VAL A 198 -1.75 -33.02 27.65
N LYS A 199 -1.28 -32.89 28.90
CA LYS A 199 -2.12 -32.80 30.10
C LYS A 199 -3.15 -31.68 30.01
N LYS A 200 -2.72 -30.48 29.57
CA LYS A 200 -3.61 -29.33 29.38
C LYS A 200 -4.69 -29.62 28.33
N VAL A 201 -4.33 -30.26 27.22
CA VAL A 201 -5.28 -30.63 26.16
C VAL A 201 -6.28 -31.66 26.67
N ARG A 202 -5.85 -32.72 27.36
CA ARG A 202 -6.75 -33.71 27.99
C ARG A 202 -7.72 -33.08 28.98
N LEU A 203 -7.23 -32.17 29.84
CA LEU A 203 -8.07 -31.47 30.81
C LEU A 203 -9.16 -30.63 30.11
N ALA A 204 -8.82 -30.01 28.98
CA ALA A 204 -9.75 -29.20 28.21
C ALA A 204 -10.84 -30.02 27.49
N ILE A 205 -10.58 -31.29 27.15
CA ILE A 205 -11.59 -32.20 26.56
C ILE A 205 -12.60 -32.69 27.62
N ARG A 206 -12.16 -32.79 28.87
CA ARG A 206 -12.98 -33.31 29.99
C ARG A 206 -13.90 -32.26 30.63
N LYS A 207 -13.73 -30.99 30.25
CA LYS A 207 -14.64 -29.88 30.64
C LYS A 207 -15.72 -29.73 29.59
#